data_AF-A0A016TU09-F1
#
_entry.id   AF-A0A016TU09-F1
#
_cell.length_a   1.000
_cell.length_b   1.000
_cell.length_c   1.000
_cell.angle_alpha   90.00
_cell.angle_beta   90.00
_cell.angle_gamma   90.00
#
_symmetry.space_group_name_H-M   'P 1'
#
loop_
_entity.id
_entity.type
_entity.pdbx_description
1 polymer ?
#
loop_
_entity_poly.entity_id
_entity_poly.type
_entity_poly.pdbx_seq_one_letter_code
_entity_poly.pdbx_strand_id
1 'polypeptide(L)'
;MNLLLTFLIFILADVYCQESTQNEVAKGGHTPMVNQCWGTFDKIWVDVFLLIDTSTSMTKNGFTELMGELASSLSYLTIGQGAKETRIGLITYGKDATLIHGLEHWKSTDDVMELLEEENVNKLFRQTQGANIAAAITKAISQFKTTSHRQNVKPVLVIVGTAYTPSSGEDPAVTLANAFKLSGGTIITYNYRQPGSPAVDYLQKLASDGFSISNSLAPISDTIIPKLMEKANCFCPDPYVPYVLSGVFSPEYGCYRAPTTTATQKVAEKVCNLKHKGKLAKVENYGKAGFLMKQLTSLTGWIGLKRENSKWKWSDGSQLTDKDFMMWKNGNFISSDYSCVTMFENRTDHKYYWQAESCTRRHSYVCQIKPCGASNYCSEVFNVQRQNSLREKLGITKL
;
A
#
# COMPACT_ATOMS: atom_id res chain seq x y z
N MET A 1 -1.23 44.48 12.45
CA MET A 1 -1.80 43.76 11.29
C MET A 1 -0.82 43.58 10.12
N ASN A 2 0.29 44.35 10.03
CA ASN A 2 1.26 44.25 8.91
C ASN A 2 2.51 43.37 9.15
N LEU A 3 2.72 42.81 10.36
CA LEU A 3 3.87 41.92 10.64
C LEU A 3 3.56 40.43 10.41
N LEU A 4 2.29 40.03 10.49
CA LEU A 4 1.86 38.64 10.29
C LEU A 4 1.75 38.27 8.81
N LEU A 5 1.48 39.25 7.94
CA LEU A 5 1.37 39.02 6.49
C LEU A 5 2.74 38.78 5.84
N THR A 6 3.78 39.47 6.31
CA THR A 6 5.16 39.28 5.83
C THR A 6 5.74 37.93 6.25
N PHE A 7 5.48 37.46 7.47
CA PHE A 7 5.92 36.13 7.92
C PHE A 7 5.25 34.96 7.16
N LEU A 8 3.96 35.08 6.81
CA LEU A 8 3.29 34.06 5.98
C LEU A 8 3.84 34.00 4.55
N ILE A 9 4.24 35.14 3.98
CA ILE A 9 4.83 35.20 2.63
C ILE A 9 6.23 34.58 2.62
N PHE A 10 7.04 34.77 3.67
CA PHE A 10 8.36 34.13 3.79
C PHE A 10 8.26 32.61 3.97
N ILE A 11 7.30 32.12 4.77
CA ILE A 11 7.12 30.66 4.95
C ILE A 11 6.58 30.00 3.68
N LEU A 12 5.66 30.66 2.96
CA LEU A 12 5.21 30.16 1.65
C LEU A 12 6.32 30.21 0.60
N ALA A 13 7.18 31.23 0.62
CA ALA A 13 8.33 31.33 -0.27
C ALA A 13 9.40 30.27 0.05
N ASP A 14 9.65 29.93 1.31
CA ASP A 14 10.61 28.87 1.70
C ASP A 14 10.09 27.45 1.39
N VAL A 15 8.78 27.21 1.56
CA VAL A 15 8.15 25.94 1.16
C VAL A 15 8.14 25.77 -0.36
N TYR A 16 7.94 26.85 -1.13
CA TYR A 16 8.06 26.83 -2.59
C TYR A 16 9.52 26.77 -3.07
N CYS A 17 10.46 27.37 -2.32
CA CYS A 17 11.88 27.36 -2.65
C CYS A 17 12.55 26.01 -2.38
N GLN A 18 12.06 25.19 -1.45
CA GLN A 18 12.60 23.85 -1.23
C GLN A 18 12.32 22.87 -2.38
N GLU A 19 11.22 23.02 -3.12
CA GLU A 19 11.01 22.32 -4.40
C GLU A 19 11.86 22.91 -5.56
N SER A 20 12.37 24.14 -5.38
CA SER A 20 13.11 24.89 -6.40
C SER A 20 14.63 24.72 -6.36
N THR A 21 15.17 23.82 -5.53
CA THR A 21 16.47 23.19 -5.84
C THR A 21 16.28 22.21 -7.00
N GLN A 22 15.80 22.77 -8.11
CA GLN A 22 15.55 22.12 -9.38
C GLN A 22 16.86 21.48 -9.81
N ASN A 23 16.87 20.15 -9.81
CA ASN A 23 17.89 19.36 -10.46
C ASN A 23 18.16 19.96 -11.85
N GLU A 24 19.29 20.63 -12.05
CA GLU A 24 19.72 21.25 -13.32
C GLU A 24 19.74 20.26 -14.52
N VAL A 25 19.54 18.98 -14.23
CA VAL A 25 19.43 17.84 -15.14
C VAL A 25 18.07 17.74 -15.81
N ALA A 26 17.00 18.12 -15.11
CA ALA A 26 15.64 18.03 -15.62
C ALA A 26 15.40 19.17 -16.61
N LYS A 27 15.19 18.83 -17.87
CA LYS A 27 14.87 19.76 -18.95
C LYS A 27 13.46 19.44 -19.42
N GLY A 28 12.46 20.18 -18.98
CA GLY A 28 11.05 19.91 -19.27
C GLY A 28 10.14 20.33 -18.13
N GLY A 29 8.84 20.06 -18.26
CA GLY A 29 7.85 20.34 -17.21
C GLY A 29 7.68 19.16 -16.24
N HIS A 30 6.46 18.96 -15.76
CA HIS A 30 6.11 17.99 -14.74
C HIS A 30 5.28 16.84 -15.32
N THR A 31 5.73 15.60 -15.15
CA THR A 31 4.93 14.41 -15.44
C THR A 31 4.36 13.86 -14.14
N PRO A 32 3.03 13.91 -13.91
CA PRO A 32 2.44 13.38 -12.70
C PRO A 32 2.55 11.85 -12.66
N MET A 33 2.90 11.31 -11.50
CA MET A 33 2.72 9.88 -11.25
C MET A 33 1.24 9.58 -11.01
N VAL A 34 0.75 8.51 -11.60
CA VAL A 34 -0.66 8.10 -11.48
C VAL A 34 -0.77 7.01 -10.42
N ASN A 35 -1.69 7.20 -9.47
CA ASN A 35 -2.07 6.14 -8.53
C ASN A 35 -2.71 4.97 -9.29
N GLN A 36 -2.20 3.77 -9.08
CA GLN A 36 -2.61 2.54 -9.76
C GLN A 36 -3.35 1.54 -8.85
N CYS A 37 -3.52 1.86 -7.57
CA CYS A 37 -4.21 1.03 -6.57
C CYS A 37 -5.71 1.28 -6.48
N TRP A 38 -6.24 2.31 -7.17
CA TRP A 38 -7.66 2.66 -7.11
C TRP A 38 -8.56 1.51 -7.58
N GLY A 39 -9.76 1.42 -7.03
CA GLY A 39 -10.81 0.49 -7.43
C GLY A 39 -12.15 0.85 -6.78
N THR A 40 -13.08 -0.09 -6.84
CA THR A 40 -14.39 0.02 -6.19
C THR A 40 -14.42 -0.96 -5.01
N PHE A 41 -15.13 -0.62 -3.94
CA PHE A 41 -15.09 -1.38 -2.68
C PHE A 41 -15.62 -2.83 -2.83
N ASP A 42 -16.55 -3.06 -3.75
CA ASP A 42 -17.08 -4.39 -4.13
C ASP A 42 -16.00 -5.31 -4.73
N LYS A 43 -14.87 -4.76 -5.20
CA LYS A 43 -13.77 -5.53 -5.80
C LYS A 43 -12.60 -5.76 -4.86
N ILE A 44 -12.72 -5.36 -3.59
CA ILE A 44 -11.69 -5.61 -2.60
C ILE A 44 -11.70 -7.11 -2.27
N TRP A 45 -10.51 -7.70 -2.24
CA TRP A 45 -10.31 -9.12 -1.95
C TRP A 45 -9.25 -9.27 -0.86
N VAL A 46 -9.70 -9.31 0.39
CA VAL A 46 -8.83 -9.46 1.57
C VAL A 46 -9.35 -10.56 2.49
N ASP A 47 -8.47 -11.14 3.30
CA ASP A 47 -8.84 -12.00 4.41
C ASP A 47 -8.63 -11.22 5.71
N VAL A 48 -9.72 -10.95 6.41
CA VAL A 48 -9.75 -10.04 7.54
C VAL A 48 -10.21 -10.77 8.79
N PHE A 49 -9.55 -10.54 9.93
CA PHE A 49 -10.14 -10.80 11.24
C PHE A 49 -10.49 -9.49 11.92
N LEU A 50 -11.76 -9.34 12.30
CA LEU A 50 -12.24 -8.31 13.21
C LEU A 50 -11.95 -8.76 14.64
N LEU A 51 -11.16 -8.00 15.37
CA LEU A 51 -10.89 -8.19 16.80
C LEU A 51 -11.69 -7.13 17.55
N ILE A 52 -12.79 -7.53 18.21
CA ILE A 52 -13.71 -6.59 18.85
C ILE A 52 -13.61 -6.70 20.37
N ASP A 53 -13.34 -5.57 21.01
CA ASP A 53 -13.35 -5.42 22.46
C ASP A 53 -14.77 -5.61 23.02
N THR A 54 -14.90 -6.54 23.96
CA THR A 54 -16.14 -6.86 24.69
C THR A 54 -15.96 -6.72 26.20
N SER A 55 -14.91 -5.99 26.62
CA SER A 55 -14.64 -5.68 28.01
C SER A 55 -15.70 -4.76 28.61
N THR A 56 -15.69 -4.65 29.94
CA THR A 56 -16.60 -3.74 30.66
C THR A 56 -16.48 -2.28 30.20
N SER A 57 -15.31 -1.86 29.72
CA SER A 57 -15.08 -0.50 29.21
C SER A 57 -15.86 -0.20 27.93
N MET A 58 -16.29 -1.21 27.16
CA MET A 58 -17.07 -1.02 25.92
C MET A 58 -18.54 -0.67 26.18
N THR A 59 -19.09 -1.02 27.35
CA THR A 59 -20.52 -0.95 27.68
C THR A 59 -21.43 -1.66 26.66
N LYS A 60 -22.67 -1.95 27.03
CA LYS A 60 -23.60 -2.63 26.09
C LYS A 60 -24.00 -1.72 24.93
N ASN A 61 -24.30 -0.46 25.22
CA ASN A 61 -24.73 0.50 24.21
C ASN A 61 -23.59 0.83 23.25
N GLY A 62 -22.38 1.10 23.78
CA GLY A 62 -21.20 1.35 22.93
C GLY A 62 -20.87 0.17 22.04
N PHE A 63 -20.99 -1.07 22.55
CA PHE A 63 -20.85 -2.27 21.72
C PHE A 63 -21.90 -2.32 20.60
N THR A 64 -23.19 -2.12 20.89
CA THR A 64 -24.26 -2.14 19.87
C THR A 64 -24.06 -1.07 18.80
N GLU A 65 -23.73 0.16 19.19
CA GLU A 65 -23.46 1.26 18.26
C GLU A 65 -22.25 0.95 17.36
N LEU A 66 -21.18 0.43 17.95
CA LEU A 66 -20.00 0.01 17.20
C LEU A 66 -20.32 -1.09 16.18
N MET A 67 -21.13 -2.10 16.57
CA MET A 67 -21.53 -3.15 15.64
C MET A 67 -22.31 -2.58 14.45
N GLY A 68 -23.22 -1.62 14.69
CA GLY A 68 -23.95 -0.91 13.63
C GLY A 68 -23.03 -0.17 12.67
N GLU A 69 -22.01 0.49 13.19
CA GLU A 69 -21.02 1.23 12.40
C GLU A 69 -20.12 0.31 11.57
N LEU A 70 -19.67 -0.81 12.16
CA LEU A 70 -18.92 -1.83 11.45
C LEU A 70 -19.77 -2.46 10.35
N ALA A 71 -21.01 -2.87 10.64
CA ALA A 71 -21.92 -3.46 9.66
C ALA A 71 -22.19 -2.50 8.49
N SER A 72 -22.43 -1.22 8.79
CA SER A 72 -22.59 -0.16 7.78
C SER A 72 -21.35 -0.04 6.89
N SER A 73 -20.16 -0.05 7.50
CA SER A 73 -18.89 0.01 6.76
C SER A 73 -18.66 -1.23 5.89
N LEU A 74 -18.98 -2.41 6.40
CA LEU A 74 -18.79 -3.69 5.70
C LEU A 74 -19.79 -3.89 4.56
N SER A 75 -20.94 -3.21 4.58
CA SER A 75 -21.95 -3.28 3.51
C SER A 75 -21.45 -2.83 2.14
N TYR A 76 -20.37 -2.03 2.09
CA TYR A 76 -19.73 -1.60 0.85
C TYR A 76 -18.87 -2.69 0.17
N LEU A 77 -18.56 -3.77 0.87
CA LEU A 77 -17.72 -4.86 0.39
C LEU A 77 -18.58 -5.97 -0.21
N THR A 78 -18.03 -6.69 -1.18
CA THR A 78 -18.57 -8.00 -1.57
C THR A 78 -17.93 -9.07 -0.71
N ILE A 79 -18.72 -9.58 0.24
CA ILE A 79 -18.28 -10.61 1.20
C ILE A 79 -18.74 -11.97 0.69
N GLY A 80 -17.84 -12.93 0.71
CA GLY A 80 -18.13 -14.27 0.24
C GLY A 80 -16.89 -15.14 0.15
N GLN A 81 -17.03 -16.28 -0.54
CA GLN A 81 -16.00 -17.32 -0.59
C GLN A 81 -15.25 -17.37 -1.93
N GLY A 82 -15.61 -16.50 -2.88
CA GLY A 82 -14.98 -16.37 -4.18
C GLY A 82 -13.53 -15.85 -4.11
N ALA A 83 -12.78 -16.11 -5.19
CA ALA A 83 -11.37 -15.75 -5.27
C ALA A 83 -11.11 -14.23 -5.26
N LYS A 84 -12.10 -13.43 -5.65
CA LYS A 84 -12.05 -11.95 -5.74
C LYS A 84 -12.96 -11.25 -4.73
N GLU A 85 -13.40 -11.97 -3.70
CA GLU A 85 -14.29 -11.46 -2.66
C GLU A 85 -13.52 -11.27 -1.35
N THR A 86 -14.08 -10.51 -0.42
CA THR A 86 -13.54 -10.36 0.93
C THR A 86 -14.06 -11.47 1.85
N ARG A 87 -13.18 -12.03 2.67
CA ARG A 87 -13.52 -13.00 3.72
C ARG A 87 -13.31 -12.38 5.08
N ILE A 88 -14.27 -12.56 5.98
CA ILE A 88 -14.24 -11.98 7.32
C ILE A 88 -14.32 -13.08 8.37
N GLY A 89 -13.44 -13.03 9.35
CA GLY A 89 -13.56 -13.77 10.60
C GLY A 89 -13.80 -12.80 11.75
N LEU A 90 -14.39 -13.32 12.82
CA LEU A 90 -14.72 -12.54 14.01
C LEU A 90 -14.11 -13.18 15.25
N ILE A 91 -13.36 -12.38 16.00
CA ILE A 91 -12.83 -12.71 17.32
C ILE A 91 -13.26 -11.60 18.27
N THR A 92 -13.84 -11.97 19.41
CA THR A 92 -14.06 -11.04 20.51
C THR A 92 -12.97 -11.20 21.54
N TYR A 93 -12.63 -10.11 22.23
CA TYR A 93 -11.68 -10.16 23.33
C TYR A 93 -12.15 -9.33 24.52
N GLY A 94 -11.78 -9.81 25.70
CA GLY A 94 -11.95 -9.16 26.98
C GLY A 94 -10.85 -9.69 27.89
N LYS A 95 -11.18 -10.34 29.02
CA LYS A 95 -10.19 -11.10 29.81
C LYS A 95 -9.50 -12.17 28.96
N ASP A 96 -10.29 -12.86 28.14
CA ASP A 96 -9.87 -13.90 27.21
C ASP A 96 -10.27 -13.53 25.78
N ALA A 97 -9.63 -14.14 24.78
CA ALA A 97 -9.99 -13.98 23.37
C ALA A 97 -10.71 -15.24 22.84
N THR A 98 -11.84 -15.04 22.16
CA THR A 98 -12.68 -16.13 21.62
C THR A 98 -12.86 -15.99 20.12
N LEU A 99 -12.65 -17.07 19.37
CA LEU A 99 -13.00 -17.15 17.96
C LEU A 99 -14.51 -17.39 17.88
N ILE A 100 -15.24 -16.45 17.28
CA ILE A 100 -16.68 -16.58 17.07
C ILE A 100 -16.92 -17.18 15.69
N HIS A 101 -16.30 -16.62 14.66
CA HIS A 101 -16.45 -17.06 13.27
C HIS A 101 -15.10 -17.10 12.55
N GLY A 102 -14.86 -18.17 11.79
CA GLY A 102 -13.72 -18.27 10.88
C GLY A 102 -13.98 -17.59 9.53
N LEU A 103 -12.96 -17.54 8.66
CA LEU A 103 -13.00 -16.87 7.35
C LEU A 103 -14.03 -17.48 6.36
N GLU A 104 -14.46 -18.71 6.61
CA GLU A 104 -15.39 -19.46 5.74
C GLU A 104 -16.85 -19.38 6.19
N HIS A 105 -17.13 -18.60 7.24
CA HIS A 105 -18.47 -18.51 7.83
C HIS A 105 -19.45 -17.72 6.95
N TRP A 106 -19.14 -16.45 6.69
CA TRP A 106 -20.00 -15.55 5.91
C TRP A 106 -19.91 -15.86 4.42
N LYS A 107 -21.05 -15.99 3.75
CA LYS A 107 -21.16 -16.34 2.32
C LYS A 107 -21.69 -15.19 1.48
N SER A 108 -22.30 -14.19 2.11
CA SER A 108 -22.77 -12.96 1.46
C SER A 108 -22.54 -11.74 2.36
N THR A 109 -22.65 -10.55 1.77
CA THR A 109 -22.66 -9.28 2.53
C THR A 109 -23.87 -9.18 3.45
N ASP A 110 -25.01 -9.75 3.06
CA ASP A 110 -26.23 -9.75 3.88
C ASP A 110 -26.05 -10.62 5.13
N ASP A 111 -25.28 -11.71 5.05
CA ASP A 111 -25.01 -12.58 6.21
C ASP A 111 -24.31 -11.81 7.34
N VAL A 112 -23.49 -10.80 7.02
CA VAL A 112 -22.81 -9.98 8.03
C VAL A 112 -23.80 -9.15 8.86
N MET A 113 -25.01 -8.92 8.36
CA MET A 113 -26.07 -8.25 9.12
C MET A 113 -26.59 -9.10 10.28
N GLU A 114 -26.32 -10.42 10.30
CA GLU A 114 -26.58 -11.29 11.46
C GLU A 114 -25.86 -10.78 12.73
N LEU A 115 -24.76 -10.04 12.58
CA LEU A 115 -24.06 -9.39 13.69
C LEU A 115 -24.93 -8.39 14.48
N LEU A 116 -25.96 -7.83 13.84
CA LEU A 116 -26.88 -6.86 14.43
C LEU A 116 -28.12 -7.50 15.05
N GLU A 117 -28.31 -8.80 14.88
CA GLU A 117 -29.41 -9.52 15.54
C GLU A 117 -29.26 -9.43 17.06
N GLU A 118 -30.35 -9.11 17.75
CA GLU A 118 -30.33 -8.84 19.18
C GLU A 118 -29.77 -10.03 19.99
N GLU A 119 -30.10 -11.27 19.60
CA GLU A 119 -29.58 -12.48 20.22
C GLU A 119 -28.05 -12.55 20.10
N ASN A 120 -27.51 -12.25 18.92
CA ASN A 120 -26.07 -12.28 18.66
C ASN A 120 -25.35 -11.17 19.43
N VAL A 121 -25.88 -9.94 19.42
CA VAL A 121 -25.31 -8.82 20.20
C VAL A 121 -25.24 -9.17 21.69
N ASN A 122 -26.32 -9.73 22.25
CA ASN A 122 -26.37 -10.15 23.65
C ASN A 122 -25.39 -11.27 23.98
N LYS A 123 -25.22 -12.23 23.06
CA LYS A 123 -24.31 -13.38 23.23
C LYS A 123 -22.84 -13.00 23.09
N LEU A 124 -22.53 -12.06 22.21
CA LEU A 124 -21.17 -11.60 21.93
C LEU A 124 -20.62 -10.74 23.06
N PHE A 125 -21.45 -9.90 23.70
CA PHE A 125 -21.03 -8.96 24.73
C PHE A 125 -20.87 -9.62 26.11
N ARG A 126 -19.68 -10.18 26.39
CA ARG A 126 -19.40 -10.96 27.61
C ARG A 126 -19.08 -10.14 28.88
N GLN A 127 -18.80 -8.84 28.76
CA GLN A 127 -18.58 -7.93 29.90
C GLN A 127 -17.49 -8.37 30.89
N THR A 128 -16.37 -8.90 30.40
CA THR A 128 -15.28 -9.32 31.28
C THR A 128 -14.37 -8.14 31.65
N GLN A 129 -13.78 -8.17 32.85
CA GLN A 129 -12.77 -7.18 33.26
C GLN A 129 -11.44 -7.45 32.55
N GLY A 130 -10.91 -6.43 31.86
CA GLY A 130 -9.65 -6.50 31.09
C GLY A 130 -9.85 -6.65 29.58
N ALA A 131 -8.81 -6.32 28.83
CA ALA A 131 -8.79 -6.29 27.36
C ALA A 131 -7.50 -6.92 26.80
N ASN A 132 -7.51 -8.23 26.60
CA ASN A 132 -6.35 -9.04 26.22
C ASN A 132 -6.15 -9.08 24.70
N ILE A 133 -5.70 -7.95 24.15
CA ILE A 133 -5.44 -7.80 22.70
C ILE A 133 -4.36 -8.79 22.22
N ALA A 134 -3.35 -9.09 23.05
CA ALA A 134 -2.30 -10.04 22.70
C ALA A 134 -2.87 -11.44 22.41
N ALA A 135 -3.81 -11.93 23.24
CA ALA A 135 -4.50 -13.19 23.00
C ALA A 135 -5.33 -13.17 21.72
N ALA A 136 -5.97 -12.04 21.41
CA ALA A 136 -6.77 -11.87 20.19
C ALA A 136 -5.90 -11.91 18.93
N ILE A 137 -4.77 -11.16 18.91
CA ILE A 137 -3.80 -11.17 17.82
C ILE A 137 -3.24 -12.59 17.62
N THR A 138 -2.85 -13.26 18.72
CA THR A 138 -2.33 -14.64 18.67
C THR A 138 -3.33 -15.59 18.03
N LYS A 139 -4.59 -15.49 18.43
CA LYS A 139 -5.66 -16.32 17.89
C LYS A 139 -5.90 -16.04 16.40
N ALA A 140 -5.92 -14.79 15.97
CA ALA A 140 -6.04 -14.46 14.54
C ALA A 140 -4.84 -14.95 13.71
N ILE A 141 -3.61 -14.78 14.21
CA ILE A 141 -2.40 -15.32 13.56
C ILE A 141 -2.51 -16.83 13.37
N SER A 142 -3.06 -17.56 14.36
CA SER A 142 -3.26 -19.01 14.23
C SER A 142 -4.24 -19.36 13.11
N GLN A 143 -5.28 -18.54 12.90
CA GLN A 143 -6.27 -18.76 11.84
C GLN A 143 -5.68 -18.49 10.45
N PHE A 144 -4.84 -17.46 10.30
CA PHE A 144 -4.14 -17.20 9.04
C PHE A 144 -3.14 -18.29 8.64
N LYS A 145 -2.75 -19.18 9.56
CA LYS A 145 -1.89 -20.34 9.27
C LYS A 145 -2.67 -21.57 8.79
N THR A 146 -4.00 -21.53 8.85
CA THR A 146 -4.86 -22.63 8.39
C THR A 146 -5.07 -22.58 6.88
N THR A 147 -5.65 -23.64 6.31
CA THR A 147 -6.01 -23.71 4.87
C THR A 147 -7.15 -22.77 4.48
N SER A 148 -7.91 -22.24 5.45
CA SER A 148 -9.01 -21.31 5.18
C SER A 148 -8.50 -19.93 4.71
N HIS A 149 -7.25 -19.57 5.03
CA HIS A 149 -6.61 -18.35 4.53
C HIS A 149 -6.06 -18.54 3.11
N ARG A 150 -6.39 -17.61 2.23
CA ARG A 150 -5.93 -17.63 0.83
C ARG A 150 -4.49 -17.15 0.72
N GLN A 151 -3.64 -17.99 0.14
CA GLN A 151 -2.20 -17.73 0.03
C GLN A 151 -1.83 -16.55 -0.90
N ASN A 152 -2.72 -16.16 -1.83
CA ASN A 152 -2.48 -15.02 -2.72
C ASN A 152 -2.91 -13.67 -2.11
N VAL A 153 -3.46 -13.68 -0.89
CA VAL A 153 -4.14 -12.54 -0.27
C VAL A 153 -3.35 -12.04 0.94
N LYS A 154 -3.38 -10.73 1.19
CA LYS A 154 -2.79 -10.15 2.39
C LYS A 154 -3.68 -10.40 3.62
N PRO A 155 -3.11 -10.87 4.75
CA PRO A 155 -3.85 -10.99 5.99
C PRO A 155 -4.02 -9.60 6.64
N VAL A 156 -5.24 -9.30 7.08
CA VAL A 156 -5.59 -8.02 7.69
C VAL A 156 -6.22 -8.23 9.07
N LEU A 157 -5.78 -7.45 10.04
CA LEU A 157 -6.46 -7.33 11.34
C LEU A 157 -7.15 -5.98 11.43
N VAL A 158 -8.40 -5.96 11.87
CA VAL A 158 -9.08 -4.74 12.30
C VAL A 158 -9.27 -4.87 13.81
N ILE A 159 -8.48 -4.13 14.58
CA ILE A 159 -8.53 -4.14 16.05
C ILE A 159 -9.39 -2.97 16.51
N VAL A 160 -10.49 -3.26 17.18
CA VAL A 160 -11.43 -2.27 17.66
C VAL A 160 -11.54 -2.34 19.17
N GLY A 161 -11.30 -1.21 19.84
CA GLY A 161 -11.42 -1.13 21.29
C GLY A 161 -11.48 0.29 21.82
N THR A 162 -11.81 0.43 23.10
CA THR A 162 -12.05 1.74 23.75
C THR A 162 -10.91 2.20 24.64
N ALA A 163 -10.07 1.27 25.07
CA ALA A 163 -8.93 1.57 25.94
C ALA A 163 -7.86 0.49 25.75
N TYR A 164 -6.66 0.94 25.43
CA TYR A 164 -5.45 0.14 25.48
C TYR A 164 -4.45 0.92 26.29
N THR A 165 -3.85 0.34 27.31
CA THR A 165 -2.77 1.00 28.05
C THR A 165 -1.56 0.09 27.95
N PRO A 166 -0.56 0.46 27.14
CA PRO A 166 0.58 -0.41 26.96
C PRO A 166 1.31 -0.59 28.29
N SER A 167 1.86 -1.78 28.51
CA SER A 167 2.64 -2.04 29.71
C SER A 167 3.84 -1.10 29.81
N SER A 168 4.30 -0.79 31.03
CA SER A 168 5.50 0.02 31.27
C SER A 168 6.80 -0.65 30.80
N GLY A 169 6.78 -1.95 30.53
CA GLY A 169 7.86 -2.72 29.90
C GLY A 169 7.52 -3.15 28.47
N GLU A 170 8.12 -4.25 27.99
CA GLU A 170 7.79 -4.81 26.68
C GLU A 170 6.34 -5.29 26.65
N ASP A 171 5.55 -4.67 25.78
CA ASP A 171 4.13 -5.00 25.64
C ASP A 171 3.94 -6.18 24.67
N PRO A 172 3.39 -7.32 25.13
CA PRO A 172 3.17 -8.48 24.27
C PRO A 172 2.32 -8.19 23.03
N ALA A 173 1.33 -7.29 23.13
CA ALA A 173 0.49 -6.94 21.98
C ALA A 173 1.29 -6.15 20.93
N VAL A 174 2.19 -5.25 21.36
CA VAL A 174 3.10 -4.53 20.46
C VAL A 174 4.06 -5.51 19.76
N THR A 175 4.66 -6.43 20.51
CA THR A 175 5.59 -7.43 19.96
C THR A 175 4.89 -8.32 18.93
N LEU A 176 3.69 -8.81 19.23
CA LEU A 176 2.88 -9.61 18.30
C LEU A 176 2.41 -8.80 17.07
N ALA A 177 1.98 -7.56 17.26
CA ALA A 177 1.58 -6.67 16.17
C ALA A 177 2.74 -6.42 15.21
N ASN A 178 3.94 -6.15 15.74
CA ASN A 178 5.14 -5.95 14.93
C ASN A 178 5.53 -7.23 14.19
N ALA A 179 5.46 -8.40 14.83
CA ALA A 179 5.72 -9.68 14.18
C ALA A 179 4.71 -9.97 13.05
N PHE A 180 3.43 -9.63 13.23
CA PHE A 180 2.41 -9.76 12.20
C PHE A 180 2.65 -8.82 11.01
N LYS A 181 3.02 -7.55 11.26
CA LYS A 181 3.39 -6.58 10.23
C LYS A 181 4.64 -7.00 9.45
N LEU A 182 5.66 -7.51 10.15
CA LEU A 182 6.84 -8.12 9.53
C LEU A 182 6.47 -9.35 8.71
N SER A 183 5.43 -10.08 9.11
CA SER A 183 4.89 -11.20 8.34
C SER A 183 3.99 -10.77 7.17
N GLY A 184 4.05 -9.50 6.74
CA GLY A 184 3.32 -8.96 5.59
C GLY A 184 1.85 -8.67 5.86
N GLY A 185 1.39 -8.82 7.11
CA GLY A 185 0.05 -8.45 7.53
C GLY A 185 -0.12 -6.94 7.68
N THR A 186 -1.37 -6.49 7.62
CA THR A 186 -1.75 -5.09 7.85
C THR A 186 -2.67 -4.99 9.07
N ILE A 187 -2.39 -4.06 9.98
CA ILE A 187 -3.21 -3.82 11.17
C ILE A 187 -3.90 -2.46 11.02
N ILE A 188 -5.22 -2.51 10.92
CA ILE A 188 -6.12 -1.37 11.08
C ILE A 188 -6.50 -1.30 12.55
N THR A 189 -6.38 -0.13 13.17
CA THR A 189 -6.86 0.07 14.54
C THR A 189 -7.97 1.10 14.54
N TYR A 190 -9.06 0.77 15.20
CA TYR A 190 -10.14 1.69 15.48
C TYR A 190 -10.25 1.92 16.99
N ASN A 191 -9.79 3.08 17.42
CA ASN A 191 -10.04 3.57 18.76
C ASN A 191 -11.46 4.14 18.87
N TYR A 192 -12.38 3.31 19.36
CA TYR A 192 -13.77 3.67 19.59
C TYR A 192 -13.90 4.31 20.96
N ARG A 193 -14.01 5.63 21.00
CA ARG A 193 -14.25 6.42 22.19
C ARG A 193 -15.74 6.53 22.45
N GLN A 194 -16.14 6.21 23.67
CA GLN A 194 -17.49 6.51 24.16
C GLN A 194 -17.61 7.94 24.69
N PRO A 195 -18.83 8.51 24.67
CA PRO A 195 -19.12 9.78 25.32
C PRO A 195 -18.64 9.78 26.78
N GLY A 196 -17.81 10.76 27.14
CA GLY A 196 -17.31 10.94 28.51
C GLY A 196 -16.01 10.18 28.85
N SER A 197 -15.50 9.29 28.00
CA SER A 197 -14.19 8.64 28.21
C SER A 197 -13.02 9.58 27.82
N PRO A 198 -11.78 9.38 28.34
CA PRO A 198 -10.61 10.15 27.95
C PRO A 198 -10.26 10.01 26.45
N ALA A 199 -9.69 11.06 25.86
CA ALA A 199 -9.33 11.14 24.44
C ALA A 199 -7.93 10.56 24.15
N VAL A 200 -7.62 9.36 24.64
CA VAL A 200 -6.26 8.79 24.50
C VAL A 200 -6.29 7.60 23.55
N ASP A 201 -5.52 7.69 22.46
CA ASP A 201 -5.37 6.62 21.47
C ASP A 201 -4.00 5.95 21.60
N TYR A 202 -3.94 4.91 22.41
CA TYR A 202 -2.77 4.04 22.43
C TYR A 202 -2.84 2.92 21.40
N LEU A 203 -4.03 2.63 20.84
CA LEU A 203 -4.21 1.56 19.85
C LEU A 203 -3.41 1.85 18.59
N GLN A 204 -3.24 3.13 18.22
CA GLN A 204 -2.37 3.56 17.12
C GLN A 204 -0.97 2.91 17.15
N LYS A 205 -0.42 2.58 18.32
CA LYS A 205 0.89 1.89 18.45
C LYS A 205 0.91 0.50 17.81
N LEU A 206 -0.24 -0.16 17.72
CA LEU A 206 -0.39 -1.48 17.10
C LEU A 206 -0.59 -1.40 15.59
N ALA A 207 -1.10 -0.27 15.09
CA ALA A 207 -1.45 -0.08 13.70
C ALA A 207 -0.25 -0.24 12.76
N SER A 208 -0.55 -0.54 11.50
CA SER A 208 0.34 -0.25 10.39
C SER A 208 0.33 1.27 10.10
N ASP A 209 1.43 1.79 9.55
CA ASP A 209 1.57 3.22 9.25
C ASP A 209 0.43 3.76 8.37
N GLY A 210 -0.32 4.73 8.92
CA GLY A 210 -1.48 5.33 8.27
C GLY A 210 -2.72 4.41 8.20
N PHE A 211 -2.88 3.48 9.16
CA PHE A 211 -4.06 2.61 9.31
C PHE A 211 -4.73 2.74 10.70
N SER A 212 -4.46 3.81 11.45
CA SER A 212 -5.18 4.11 12.70
C SER A 212 -6.30 5.10 12.47
N ILE A 213 -7.48 4.81 13.01
CA ILE A 213 -8.67 5.66 13.00
C ILE A 213 -9.24 5.79 14.41
N SER A 214 -9.91 6.92 14.67
CA SER A 214 -10.52 7.21 15.96
C SER A 214 -11.73 8.11 15.76
N ASN A 215 -12.81 7.83 16.49
CA ASN A 215 -14.00 8.69 16.54
C ASN A 215 -13.89 9.77 17.64
N SER A 216 -12.71 9.95 18.24
CA SER A 216 -12.52 10.86 19.38
C SER A 216 -12.68 12.35 19.05
N LEU A 217 -12.50 12.72 17.77
CA LEU A 217 -12.56 14.11 17.30
C LEU A 217 -13.78 14.39 16.42
N ALA A 218 -14.19 13.40 15.62
CA ALA A 218 -15.34 13.48 14.73
C ALA A 218 -15.90 12.07 14.48
N PRO A 219 -17.18 11.93 14.13
CA PRO A 219 -17.71 10.68 13.59
C PRO A 219 -16.87 10.21 12.40
N ILE A 220 -16.58 8.92 12.33
CA ILE A 220 -15.87 8.36 11.18
C ILE A 220 -16.86 8.09 10.05
N SER A 221 -16.43 8.29 8.80
CA SER A 221 -17.23 7.88 7.64
C SER A 221 -17.25 6.36 7.58
N ASP A 222 -18.43 5.80 7.30
CA ASP A 222 -18.69 4.42 6.91
C ASP A 222 -17.74 3.88 5.81
N THR A 223 -17.21 4.75 4.94
CA THR A 223 -16.27 4.34 3.89
C THR A 223 -14.82 4.17 4.36
N ILE A 224 -14.46 4.59 5.58
CA ILE A 224 -13.06 4.63 5.99
C ILE A 224 -12.45 3.23 6.14
N ILE A 225 -13.19 2.27 6.69
CA ILE A 225 -12.72 0.90 6.86
C ILE A 225 -12.54 0.23 5.48
N PRO A 226 -13.52 0.27 4.56
CA PRO A 226 -13.34 -0.19 3.18
C PRO A 226 -12.14 0.46 2.48
N LYS A 227 -11.93 1.77 2.64
CA LYS A 227 -10.79 2.48 2.06
C LYS A 227 -9.45 2.01 2.61
N LEU A 228 -9.37 1.73 3.91
CA LEU A 228 -8.18 1.14 4.51
C LEU A 228 -7.98 -0.31 4.04
N MET A 229 -9.04 -1.09 3.87
CA MET A 229 -8.94 -2.43 3.28
C MET A 229 -8.49 -2.39 1.81
N GLU A 230 -8.95 -1.40 1.02
CA GLU A 230 -8.48 -1.17 -0.35
C GLU A 230 -6.98 -0.87 -0.38
N LYS A 231 -6.52 0.01 0.51
CA LYS A 231 -5.10 0.33 0.68
C LYS A 231 -4.30 -0.92 1.08
N ALA A 232 -4.81 -1.74 2.00
CA ALA A 232 -4.18 -3.00 2.40
C ALA A 232 -4.12 -4.01 1.24
N ASN A 233 -5.17 -4.07 0.41
CA ASN A 233 -5.27 -4.92 -0.77
C ASN A 233 -4.26 -4.52 -1.88
N CYS A 234 -3.66 -3.32 -1.80
CA CYS A 234 -2.68 -2.91 -2.79
C CYS A 234 -1.25 -3.41 -2.49
N PHE A 235 -0.66 -4.18 -3.39
CA PHE A 235 0.70 -4.71 -3.23
C PHE A 235 1.35 -5.16 -4.53
N CYS A 236 2.66 -5.38 -4.49
CA CYS A 236 3.40 -5.93 -5.61
C CYS A 236 3.52 -7.45 -5.50
N PRO A 237 3.17 -8.22 -6.56
CA PRO A 237 3.36 -9.66 -6.58
C PRO A 237 4.84 -10.01 -6.67
N ASP A 238 5.24 -11.18 -6.19
CA ASP A 238 6.62 -11.63 -6.33
C ASP A 238 6.99 -11.79 -7.82
N PRO A 239 8.17 -11.31 -8.28
CA PRO A 239 9.24 -10.67 -7.52
C PRO A 239 9.38 -9.18 -7.80
N TYR A 240 8.25 -8.49 -7.95
CA TYR A 240 8.25 -7.06 -8.18
C TYR A 240 8.33 -6.30 -6.86
N VAL A 241 9.12 -5.23 -6.87
CA VAL A 241 9.25 -4.30 -5.76
C VAL A 241 8.37 -3.07 -5.99
N PRO A 242 7.69 -2.54 -4.96
CA PRO A 242 7.02 -1.25 -5.08
C PRO A 242 8.03 -0.12 -5.27
N TYR A 243 7.58 0.98 -5.87
CA TYR A 243 8.35 2.23 -5.86
C TYR A 243 8.60 2.68 -4.42
N VAL A 244 9.73 3.35 -4.18
CA VAL A 244 10.04 3.95 -2.87
C VAL A 244 9.93 5.47 -3.01
N LEU A 245 8.88 6.04 -2.42
CA LEU A 245 8.67 7.49 -2.36
C LEU A 245 9.00 7.99 -0.96
N SER A 246 10.02 8.85 -0.84
CA SER A 246 10.42 9.44 0.45
C SER A 246 10.69 8.39 1.55
N GLY A 247 11.26 7.24 1.18
CA GLY A 247 11.56 6.14 2.10
C GLY A 247 10.39 5.20 2.40
N VAL A 248 9.21 5.44 1.83
CA VAL A 248 8.01 4.62 2.01
C VAL A 248 7.77 3.77 0.77
N PHE A 249 7.40 2.50 0.98
CA PHE A 249 6.95 1.64 -0.12
C PHE A 249 5.59 2.09 -0.61
N SER A 250 5.56 2.50 -1.87
CA SER A 250 4.40 3.04 -2.54
C SER A 250 4.01 2.15 -3.72
N PRO A 251 3.31 1.02 -3.47
CA PRO A 251 2.78 0.20 -4.55
C PRO A 251 1.88 1.03 -5.48
N GLU A 252 1.23 2.09 -5.00
CA GLU A 252 0.38 2.98 -5.80
C GLU A 252 1.06 3.58 -7.04
N TYR A 253 2.39 3.69 -7.04
CA TYR A 253 3.14 4.20 -8.18
C TYR A 253 3.79 3.10 -9.02
N GLY A 254 3.32 1.86 -8.90
CA GLY A 254 3.68 0.72 -9.73
C GLY A 254 4.64 -0.26 -9.05
N CYS A 255 4.81 -1.40 -9.70
CA CYS A 255 5.64 -2.50 -9.23
C CYS A 255 6.71 -2.82 -10.27
N TYR A 256 7.96 -3.00 -9.84
CA TYR A 256 9.13 -2.99 -10.70
C TYR A 256 10.00 -4.22 -10.52
N ARG A 257 10.57 -4.72 -11.61
CA ARG A 257 11.53 -5.82 -11.57
C ARG A 257 12.55 -5.64 -12.69
N ALA A 258 13.83 -5.71 -12.37
CA ALA A 258 14.89 -5.80 -13.36
C ALA A 258 15.31 -7.27 -13.56
N PRO A 259 15.22 -7.82 -14.78
CA PRO A 259 15.88 -9.07 -15.11
C PRO A 259 17.40 -8.93 -15.09
N THR A 260 18.11 -10.01 -14.74
CA THR A 260 19.59 -10.02 -14.69
C THR A 260 20.23 -10.07 -16.08
N THR A 261 19.48 -10.51 -17.10
CA THR A 261 19.94 -10.61 -18.48
C THR A 261 19.73 -9.31 -19.23
N THR A 262 20.66 -8.94 -20.10
CA THR A 262 20.47 -7.86 -21.07
C THR A 262 19.64 -8.32 -22.27
N ALA A 263 18.94 -7.41 -22.94
CA ALA A 263 18.15 -7.70 -24.14
C ALA A 263 18.13 -6.51 -25.10
N THR A 264 17.77 -6.76 -26.36
CA THR A 264 17.39 -5.68 -27.29
C THR A 264 16.07 -5.06 -26.87
N GLN A 265 15.81 -3.80 -27.24
CA GLN A 265 14.66 -3.06 -26.70
C GLN A 265 13.33 -3.79 -26.96
N LYS A 266 13.12 -4.26 -28.20
CA LYS A 266 11.90 -4.99 -28.59
C LYS A 266 11.75 -6.32 -27.84
N VAL A 267 12.86 -7.00 -27.55
CA VAL A 267 12.83 -8.24 -26.76
C VAL A 267 12.52 -7.93 -25.30
N ALA A 268 13.10 -6.86 -24.74
CA ALA A 268 12.82 -6.41 -23.39
C ALA A 268 11.33 -6.06 -23.20
N GLU A 269 10.71 -5.34 -24.15
CA GLU A 269 9.26 -5.09 -24.18
C GLU A 269 8.45 -6.39 -24.13
N LYS A 270 8.79 -7.36 -25.00
CA LYS A 270 8.11 -8.66 -25.04
C LYS A 270 8.27 -9.43 -23.72
N VAL A 271 9.48 -9.48 -23.17
CA VAL A 271 9.74 -10.18 -21.90
C VAL A 271 8.95 -9.55 -20.75
N CYS A 272 8.89 -8.22 -20.66
CA CYS A 272 8.07 -7.55 -19.66
C CYS A 272 6.58 -7.89 -19.83
N ASN A 273 6.10 -8.03 -21.07
CA ASN A 273 4.70 -8.31 -21.36
C ASN A 273 4.25 -9.74 -20.97
N LEU A 274 5.16 -10.71 -20.95
CA LEU A 274 4.86 -12.11 -20.63
C LEU A 274 4.26 -12.31 -19.23
N LYS A 275 4.54 -11.42 -18.28
CA LYS A 275 3.99 -11.46 -16.91
C LYS A 275 3.20 -10.20 -16.61
N HIS A 276 1.97 -10.37 -16.13
CA HIS A 276 1.06 -9.28 -15.73
C HIS A 276 0.86 -8.19 -16.80
N LYS A 277 1.01 -8.52 -18.09
CA LYS A 277 0.96 -7.55 -19.20
C LYS A 277 1.92 -6.36 -18.97
N GLY A 278 3.07 -6.64 -18.37
CA GLY A 278 4.06 -5.64 -18.00
C GLY A 278 4.64 -4.89 -19.18
N LYS A 279 5.29 -3.78 -18.86
CA LYS A 279 5.83 -2.82 -19.82
C LYS A 279 7.23 -2.41 -19.40
N LEU A 280 8.04 -1.92 -20.32
CA LEU A 280 9.28 -1.22 -19.93
C LEU A 280 8.93 0.01 -19.09
N ALA A 281 9.68 0.26 -18.02
CA ALA A 281 9.35 1.29 -17.04
C ALA A 281 9.27 2.69 -17.65
N LYS A 282 8.25 3.44 -17.23
CA LYS A 282 8.13 4.88 -17.46
C LYS A 282 8.94 5.66 -16.43
N VAL A 283 9.45 6.82 -16.81
CA VAL A 283 10.23 7.70 -15.93
C VAL A 283 9.54 9.08 -15.84
N GLU A 284 8.80 9.28 -14.77
CA GLU A 284 7.95 10.46 -14.55
C GLU A 284 8.67 11.58 -13.78
N ASN A 285 9.68 11.26 -12.99
CA ASN A 285 10.47 12.24 -12.25
C ASN A 285 11.87 11.69 -11.90
N TYR A 286 12.73 12.58 -11.38
CA TYR A 286 14.12 12.26 -11.05
C TYR A 286 14.25 11.25 -9.90
N GLY A 287 13.34 11.31 -8.91
CA GLY A 287 13.31 10.32 -7.82
C GLY A 287 13.06 8.89 -8.34
N LYS A 288 12.10 8.76 -9.26
CA LYS A 288 11.81 7.49 -9.93
C LYS A 288 12.95 7.03 -10.82
N ALA A 289 13.64 7.93 -11.51
CA ALA A 289 14.86 7.61 -12.25
C ALA A 289 15.92 6.96 -11.34
N GLY A 290 16.21 7.59 -10.19
CA GLY A 290 17.18 7.05 -9.23
C GLY A 290 16.75 5.70 -8.65
N PHE A 291 15.47 5.53 -8.33
CA PHE A 291 14.95 4.23 -7.91
C PHE A 291 15.15 3.13 -8.96
N LEU A 292 14.81 3.42 -10.23
CA LEU A 292 14.95 2.46 -11.33
C LEU A 292 16.41 2.11 -11.59
N MET A 293 17.32 3.08 -11.52
CA MET A 293 18.76 2.85 -11.66
C MET A 293 19.29 1.89 -10.59
N LYS A 294 18.82 2.01 -9.34
CA LYS A 294 19.18 1.06 -8.26
C LYS A 294 18.70 -0.38 -8.52
N GLN A 295 17.72 -0.59 -9.39
CA GLN A 295 17.28 -1.94 -9.76
C GLN A 295 18.16 -2.57 -10.84
N LEU A 296 18.87 -1.77 -11.63
CA LEU A 296 19.71 -2.25 -12.72
C LEU A 296 21.04 -2.80 -12.21
N THR A 297 21.58 -3.80 -12.89
CA THR A 297 22.92 -4.36 -12.64
C THR A 297 24.02 -3.59 -13.39
N SER A 298 23.67 -2.59 -14.19
CA SER A 298 24.57 -1.77 -14.99
C SER A 298 24.21 -0.30 -14.90
N LEU A 299 25.18 0.59 -15.16
CA LEU A 299 24.99 2.04 -15.20
C LEU A 299 24.16 2.54 -16.39
N THR A 300 23.54 1.65 -17.16
CA THR A 300 22.72 1.97 -18.34
C THR A 300 21.66 0.90 -18.54
N GLY A 301 20.43 1.30 -18.86
CA GLY A 301 19.35 0.37 -19.17
C GLY A 301 18.26 0.95 -20.05
N TRP A 302 17.48 0.08 -20.68
CA TRP A 302 16.31 0.46 -21.45
C TRP A 302 15.21 1.05 -20.56
N ILE A 303 14.58 2.11 -21.05
CA ILE A 303 13.32 2.64 -20.52
C ILE A 303 12.22 2.49 -21.57
N GLY A 304 10.96 2.67 -21.16
CA GLY A 304 9.81 2.47 -22.03
C GLY A 304 9.59 3.54 -23.10
N LEU A 305 10.52 4.47 -23.30
CA LEU A 305 10.42 5.53 -24.29
C LEU A 305 11.01 5.07 -25.63
N LYS A 306 10.25 5.24 -26.71
CA LYS A 306 10.69 4.97 -28.08
C LYS A 306 10.05 5.94 -29.07
N ARG A 307 10.69 6.12 -30.22
CA ARG A 307 10.20 6.96 -31.30
C ARG A 307 9.39 6.13 -32.29
N GLU A 308 8.11 6.47 -32.43
CA GLU A 308 7.18 5.86 -33.39
C GLU A 308 6.49 6.98 -34.18
N ASN A 309 6.50 6.90 -35.51
CA ASN A 309 5.93 7.92 -36.40
C ASN A 309 6.43 9.34 -36.06
N SER A 310 7.76 9.48 -35.92
CA SER A 310 8.45 10.73 -35.57
C SER A 310 8.07 11.33 -34.21
N LYS A 311 7.38 10.59 -33.34
CA LYS A 311 6.97 11.02 -32.00
C LYS A 311 7.50 10.09 -30.94
N TRP A 312 7.99 10.64 -29.83
CA TRP A 312 8.40 9.84 -28.68
C TRP A 312 7.17 9.43 -27.87
N LYS A 313 7.04 8.13 -27.62
CA LYS A 313 5.92 7.53 -26.89
C LYS A 313 6.45 6.60 -25.81
N TRP A 314 5.81 6.68 -24.65
CA TRP A 314 6.01 5.76 -23.56
C TRP A 314 5.29 4.43 -23.84
N SER A 315 5.75 3.38 -23.17
CA SER A 315 5.17 2.04 -23.22
C SER A 315 3.70 1.98 -22.76
N ASP A 316 3.26 2.97 -21.97
CA ASP A 316 1.86 3.14 -21.58
C ASP A 316 0.96 3.68 -22.70
N GLY A 317 1.54 4.17 -23.80
CA GLY A 317 0.87 4.78 -24.94
C GLY A 317 0.86 6.31 -24.92
N SER A 318 1.23 6.94 -23.80
CA SER A 318 1.32 8.40 -23.70
C SER A 318 2.45 8.95 -24.55
N GLN A 319 2.19 10.08 -25.21
CA GLN A 319 3.20 10.79 -25.98
C GLN A 319 4.00 11.71 -25.06
N LEU A 320 5.32 11.76 -25.23
CA LEU A 320 6.17 12.74 -24.56
C LEU A 320 6.05 14.11 -25.26
N THR A 321 5.80 15.15 -24.48
CA THR A 321 5.64 16.56 -24.88
C THR A 321 6.57 17.45 -24.09
N ASP A 322 6.82 18.68 -24.57
CA ASP A 322 7.66 19.70 -23.93
C ASP A 322 7.25 20.04 -22.47
N LYS A 323 5.98 19.81 -22.11
CA LYS A 323 5.44 19.99 -20.76
C LYS A 323 5.74 18.84 -19.81
N ASP A 324 6.25 17.73 -20.31
CA ASP A 324 6.57 16.56 -19.50
C ASP A 324 7.99 16.65 -18.94
N PHE A 325 8.24 15.89 -17.87
CA PHE A 325 9.57 15.67 -17.32
C PHE A 325 10.48 15.01 -18.36
N MET A 326 11.69 15.57 -18.56
CA MET A 326 12.72 14.95 -19.38
C MET A 326 14.13 15.12 -18.80
N MET A 327 15.03 14.22 -19.17
CA MET A 327 16.43 14.19 -18.69
C MET A 327 17.44 13.98 -19.82
N TRP A 328 17.19 14.51 -21.02
CA TRP A 328 18.11 14.35 -22.15
C TRP A 328 19.46 15.03 -21.87
N LYS A 329 20.59 14.29 -21.93
CA LYS A 329 21.94 14.81 -21.59
C LYS A 329 22.30 16.09 -22.36
N ASN A 330 22.03 16.11 -23.67
CA ASN A 330 22.44 17.19 -24.58
C ASN A 330 21.26 17.86 -25.31
N GLY A 331 20.01 17.74 -24.83
CA GLY A 331 18.84 18.37 -25.46
C GLY A 331 18.48 17.89 -26.88
N ASN A 332 19.25 16.96 -27.47
CA ASN A 332 19.06 16.47 -28.83
C ASN A 332 17.90 15.45 -28.92
N PHE A 333 16.67 15.96 -28.90
CA PHE A 333 15.44 15.21 -29.17
C PHE A 333 15.26 14.86 -30.67
N ILE A 334 15.94 15.59 -31.56
CA ILE A 334 15.61 15.68 -33.00
C ILE A 334 16.65 15.00 -33.92
N SER A 335 17.92 14.90 -33.53
CA SER A 335 19.02 14.57 -34.46
C SER A 335 19.57 13.14 -34.37
N SER A 336 19.01 12.25 -33.55
CA SER A 336 19.47 10.85 -33.54
C SER A 336 18.76 10.01 -34.60
N ASP A 337 19.51 9.23 -35.38
CA ASP A 337 18.93 8.18 -36.24
C ASP A 337 18.29 7.05 -35.42
N TYR A 338 18.60 6.97 -34.13
CA TYR A 338 18.10 5.96 -33.23
C TYR A 338 16.70 6.25 -32.69
N SER A 339 15.92 5.18 -32.51
CA SER A 339 14.50 5.23 -32.14
C SER A 339 14.20 4.64 -30.75
N CYS A 340 15.21 4.18 -30.02
CA CYS A 340 15.06 3.64 -28.66
C CYS A 340 15.83 4.50 -27.66
N VAL A 341 15.45 4.43 -26.37
CA VAL A 341 16.04 5.30 -25.33
C VAL A 341 16.56 4.47 -24.18
N THR A 342 17.81 4.75 -23.80
CA THR A 342 18.39 4.26 -22.55
C THR A 342 18.46 5.38 -21.52
N MET A 343 18.27 5.03 -20.26
CA MET A 343 18.66 5.85 -19.11
C MET A 343 20.01 5.36 -18.58
N PHE A 344 20.88 6.29 -18.17
CA PHE A 344 22.21 5.97 -17.65
C PHE A 344 22.66 6.94 -16.57
N GLU A 345 23.59 6.50 -15.73
CA GLU A 345 24.31 7.35 -14.79
C GLU A 345 25.59 7.88 -15.46
N ASN A 346 25.76 9.19 -15.46
CA ASN A 346 26.95 9.82 -16.00
C ASN A 346 28.08 9.81 -14.95
N ARG A 347 29.24 9.28 -15.32
CA ARG A 347 30.37 9.09 -14.39
C ARG A 347 31.02 10.37 -13.89
N THR A 348 30.83 11.49 -14.59
CA THR A 348 31.48 12.77 -14.26
C THR A 348 30.76 13.52 -13.15
N ASP A 349 29.44 13.55 -13.21
CA ASP A 349 28.60 14.35 -12.30
C ASP A 349 27.65 13.48 -11.45
N HIS A 350 27.71 12.16 -11.60
CA HIS A 350 26.88 11.17 -10.91
C HIS A 350 25.36 11.44 -11.05
N LYS A 351 24.97 12.09 -12.15
CA LYS A 351 23.57 12.42 -12.48
C LYS A 351 23.01 11.45 -13.52
N TYR A 352 21.68 11.33 -13.55
CA TYR A 352 20.98 10.43 -14.47
C TYR A 352 20.51 11.16 -15.73
N TYR A 353 20.73 10.54 -16.88
CA TYR A 353 20.33 11.12 -18.16
C TYR A 353 19.72 10.10 -19.11
N TRP A 354 19.00 10.60 -20.10
CA TRP A 354 18.52 9.85 -21.26
C TRP A 354 19.38 10.12 -22.48
N GLN A 355 19.52 9.09 -23.31
CA GLN A 355 20.08 9.20 -24.66
C GLN A 355 19.36 8.27 -25.62
N ALA A 356 19.26 8.68 -26.88
CA ALA A 356 18.83 7.79 -27.94
C ALA A 356 19.92 6.75 -28.24
N GLU A 357 19.51 5.52 -28.49
CA GLU A 357 20.39 4.36 -28.65
C GLU A 357 19.81 3.38 -29.67
N SER A 358 20.69 2.68 -30.38
CA SER A 358 20.31 1.67 -31.35
C SER A 358 19.48 0.56 -30.70
N CYS A 359 18.27 0.36 -31.20
CA CYS A 359 17.32 -0.63 -30.68
C CYS A 359 17.84 -2.07 -30.72
N THR A 360 18.88 -2.35 -31.49
CA THR A 360 19.50 -3.68 -31.63
C THR A 360 20.59 -3.96 -30.61
N ARG A 361 21.06 -2.95 -29.85
CA ARG A 361 22.00 -3.17 -28.74
C ARG A 361 21.32 -3.87 -27.57
N ARG A 362 22.13 -4.54 -26.76
CA ARG A 362 21.65 -5.24 -25.56
C ARG A 362 21.95 -4.41 -24.33
N HIS A 363 20.91 -4.06 -23.57
CA HIS A 363 21.05 -3.37 -22.29
C HIS A 363 20.23 -4.07 -21.21
N SER A 364 20.57 -3.82 -19.95
CA SER A 364 19.71 -4.13 -18.80
C SER A 364 18.41 -3.34 -18.92
N TYR A 365 17.35 -3.75 -18.21
CA TYR A 365 16.04 -3.10 -18.32
C TYR A 365 15.20 -3.33 -17.07
N VAL A 366 14.24 -2.44 -16.82
CA VAL A 366 13.27 -2.59 -15.73
C VAL A 366 11.87 -2.77 -16.32
N CYS A 367 11.20 -3.85 -15.92
CA CYS A 367 9.80 -4.07 -16.19
C CYS A 367 8.95 -3.42 -15.10
N GLN A 368 7.89 -2.74 -15.50
CA GLN A 368 6.84 -2.16 -14.65
C GLN A 368 5.52 -2.91 -14.89
N ILE A 369 4.81 -3.22 -13.82
CA ILE A 369 3.46 -3.78 -13.84
C ILE A 369 2.53 -2.96 -12.97
N LYS A 370 1.22 -3.08 -13.22
CA LYS A 370 0.20 -2.58 -12.32
C LYS A 370 0.23 -3.42 -11.02
N PRO A 371 0.12 -2.80 -9.83
CA PRO A 371 0.04 -3.54 -8.57
C PRO A 371 -1.17 -4.46 -8.51
N CYS A 372 -1.10 -5.49 -7.68
CA CYS A 372 -2.27 -6.23 -7.23
C CYS A 372 -3.16 -5.31 -6.39
N GLY A 373 -4.47 -5.45 -6.51
CA GLY A 373 -5.45 -4.68 -5.75
C GLY A 373 -6.87 -4.82 -6.31
N ALA A 374 -7.77 -3.95 -5.88
CA ALA A 374 -9.19 -4.04 -6.24
C ALA A 374 -9.43 -3.95 -7.76
N SER A 375 -8.66 -3.12 -8.48
CA SER A 375 -8.76 -3.01 -9.94
C SER A 375 -7.81 -3.91 -10.72
N ASN A 376 -7.07 -4.79 -10.06
CA ASN A 376 -6.15 -5.73 -10.70
C ASN A 376 -5.89 -6.94 -9.78
N TYR A 377 -6.67 -8.00 -9.99
CA TYR A 377 -6.53 -9.24 -9.21
C TYR A 377 -5.25 -10.01 -9.59
N CYS A 378 -4.58 -10.56 -8.57
CA CYS A 378 -3.43 -11.44 -8.72
C CYS A 378 -3.68 -12.78 -8.03
N SER A 379 -3.40 -13.87 -8.73
CA SER A 379 -3.61 -15.24 -8.23
C SER A 379 -2.33 -15.86 -7.64
N GLU A 380 -1.18 -15.21 -7.80
CA GLU A 380 0.11 -15.69 -7.31
C GLU A 380 0.19 -15.62 -5.79
N VAL A 381 0.88 -16.59 -5.19
CA VAL A 381 1.13 -16.62 -3.74
C VAL A 381 1.82 -15.33 -3.30
N PHE A 382 1.27 -14.71 -2.26
CA PHE A 382 1.83 -13.55 -1.60
C PHE A 382 3.05 -13.98 -0.76
N ASN A 383 4.26 -13.73 -1.28
CA ASN A 383 5.51 -14.14 -0.61
C ASN A 383 6.08 -13.02 0.27
N VAL A 384 5.89 -13.18 1.57
CA VAL A 384 6.31 -12.24 2.62
C VAL A 384 7.83 -12.20 2.82
N GLN A 385 8.50 -13.36 2.83
CA GLN A 385 9.93 -13.45 3.15
C GLN A 385 10.77 -12.64 2.17
N ARG A 386 10.35 -12.62 0.90
CA ARG A 386 11.00 -11.83 -0.14
C ARG A 386 10.79 -10.33 0.06
N GLN A 387 9.58 -9.90 0.42
CA GLN A 387 9.32 -8.49 0.72
C GLN A 387 10.28 -8.01 1.81
N ASN A 388 10.47 -8.76 2.89
CA ASN A 388 11.42 -8.40 3.96
C ASN A 388 12.88 -8.34 3.49
N SER A 389 13.34 -9.33 2.71
CA SER A 389 14.70 -9.28 2.13
C SER A 389 14.91 -8.07 1.23
N LEU A 390 13.87 -7.63 0.52
CA LEU A 390 13.90 -6.42 -0.30
C LEU A 390 13.96 -5.14 0.55
N ARG A 391 13.27 -5.11 1.72
CA ARG A 391 13.36 -4.00 2.69
C ARG A 391 14.78 -3.81 3.20
N GLU A 392 15.41 -4.90 3.62
CA GLU A 392 16.80 -4.90 4.09
C GLU A 392 17.76 -4.43 2.99
N LYS A 393 17.63 -4.95 1.76
CA LYS A 393 18.47 -4.53 0.62
C LYS A 393 18.32 -3.05 0.28
N LEU A 394 17.15 -2.48 0.48
CA LEU A 394 16.87 -1.07 0.20
C LEU A 394 17.20 -0.14 1.39
N GLY A 395 17.66 -0.68 2.52
CA GLY A 395 18.04 0.08 3.72
C GLY A 395 16.85 0.72 4.43
N ILE A 396 15.65 0.13 4.30
CA ILE A 396 14.41 0.69 4.87
C ILE A 396 14.13 -0.01 6.20
N THR A 397 14.26 0.75 7.30
CA THR A 397 14.20 0.23 8.68
C THR A 397 12.91 0.56 9.45
N LYS A 398 11.99 1.37 8.89
CA LYS A 398 10.71 1.69 9.53
C LYS A 398 9.58 0.74 9.05
N LEU A 399 8.76 0.29 10.01
CA LEU A 399 7.69 -0.70 9.87
C LEU A 399 6.32 -0.09 9.68
#